data_AF-A0A6I3X1N5-F1
#
_entry.id   AF-A0A6I3X1N5-F1
#
_cell.length_a   1.000
_cell.length_b   1.000
_cell.length_c   1.000
_cell.angle_alpha   90.00
_cell.angle_beta   90.00
_cell.angle_gamma   90.00
#
_symmetry.space_group_name_H-M   'P 1'
#
loop_
_entity.id
_entity.type
_entity.pdbx_description
1 polymer ?
#
loop_
_entity_poly.entity_id
_entity_poly.type
_entity_poly.pdbx_seq_one_letter_code
_entity_poly.pdbx_strand_id
1 'polypeptide(L)'
;MEEETSNTQVDDALNAMETVRRQLAEVPAEVVVTNHVMGLYELGAIHLSATPPDLVQAALAIDAVACLVEGLGDRLGDEATTMRDALANIRLAFVQIKNAG
;
A
#
# COMPACT_ATOMS: atom_id res chain seq x y z
N MET A 1 -33.57 11.88 -30.29
CA MET A 1 -32.53 12.84 -29.87
C MET A 1 -31.97 12.53 -28.48
N GLU A 2 -32.77 12.02 -27.54
CA GLU A 2 -32.31 11.60 -26.20
C GLU A 2 -31.49 10.29 -26.20
N GLU A 3 -31.81 9.35 -27.10
CA GLU A 3 -31.13 8.04 -27.19
C GLU A 3 -29.68 8.15 -27.72
N GLU A 4 -29.45 9.05 -28.67
CA GLU A 4 -28.14 9.32 -29.27
C GLU A 4 -27.20 10.09 -28.32
N THR A 5 -27.76 10.98 -27.48
CA THR A 5 -27.02 11.65 -26.40
C THR A 5 -26.68 10.67 -25.27
N SER A 6 -27.60 9.76 -24.91
CA SER A 6 -27.35 8.72 -23.92
C SER A 6 -26.25 7.74 -24.38
N ASN A 7 -26.22 7.37 -25.67
CA ASN A 7 -25.20 6.48 -26.20
C ASN A 7 -23.81 7.16 -26.24
N THR A 8 -23.76 8.43 -26.66
CA THR A 8 -22.51 9.23 -26.66
C THR A 8 -21.94 9.41 -25.25
N GLN A 9 -22.79 9.66 -24.25
CA GLN A 9 -22.34 9.79 -22.84
C GLN A 9 -21.76 8.49 -22.27
N VAL A 10 -22.29 7.33 -22.67
CA VAL A 10 -21.76 6.02 -22.27
C VAL A 10 -20.42 5.76 -22.95
N ASP A 11 -20.29 6.06 -24.25
CA ASP A 11 -19.04 5.90 -25.00
C ASP A 11 -17.93 6.82 -24.47
N ASP A 12 -18.25 8.08 -24.13
CA ASP A 12 -17.31 9.02 -23.52
C ASP A 12 -16.82 8.55 -22.15
N ALA A 13 -17.72 8.00 -21.31
CA ALA A 13 -17.35 7.44 -20.01
C ALA A 13 -16.44 6.21 -20.14
N LEU A 14 -16.68 5.35 -21.13
CA LEU A 14 -15.84 4.19 -21.44
C LEU A 14 -14.44 4.62 -21.91
N ASN A 15 -14.37 5.61 -22.82
CA ASN A 15 -13.12 6.16 -23.32
C ASN A 15 -12.29 6.84 -22.20
N ALA A 16 -12.96 7.55 -21.28
CA ALA A 16 -12.31 8.14 -20.11
C ALA A 16 -11.71 7.06 -19.20
N MET A 17 -12.44 5.97 -18.93
CA MET A 17 -11.93 4.85 -18.14
C MET A 17 -10.74 4.15 -18.81
N GLU A 18 -10.75 3.98 -20.12
CA GLU A 18 -9.64 3.39 -20.86
C GLU A 18 -8.38 4.28 -20.80
N THR A 19 -8.57 5.60 -20.93
CA THR A 19 -7.47 6.58 -20.83
C THR A 19 -6.82 6.53 -19.45
N VAL A 20 -7.61 6.51 -18.38
CA VAL A 20 -7.11 6.38 -17.01
C VAL A 20 -6.37 5.06 -16.81
N ARG A 21 -6.89 3.94 -17.34
CA ARG A 21 -6.20 2.64 -17.28
C ARG A 21 -4.85 2.67 -18.02
N ARG A 22 -4.78 3.33 -19.17
CA ARG A 22 -3.55 3.46 -19.95
C ARG A 22 -2.49 4.26 -19.21
N GLN A 23 -2.87 5.37 -18.60
CA GLN A 23 -1.97 6.19 -17.78
C GLN A 23 -1.45 5.43 -16.56
N LEU A 24 -2.29 4.64 -15.88
CA LEU A 24 -1.85 3.80 -14.76
C LEU A 24 -0.83 2.72 -15.19
N ALA A 25 -0.93 2.22 -16.43
CA ALA A 25 0.00 1.23 -16.96
C ALA A 25 1.39 1.81 -17.30
N GLU A 26 1.53 3.13 -17.36
CA GLU A 26 2.82 3.80 -17.61
C GLU A 26 3.68 3.88 -16.35
N VAL A 27 3.09 3.77 -15.15
CA VAL A 27 3.83 3.78 -13.90
C VAL A 27 4.46 2.40 -13.67
N PRO A 28 5.79 2.31 -13.41
CA PRO A 28 6.42 1.04 -13.08
C PRO A 28 5.71 0.37 -11.90
N ALA A 29 5.38 -0.92 -12.04
CA ALA A 29 4.62 -1.66 -11.03
C ALA A 29 5.33 -1.66 -9.66
N GLU A 30 6.66 -1.67 -9.64
CA GLU A 30 7.46 -1.58 -8.40
C GLU A 30 7.20 -0.29 -7.63
N VAL A 31 7.01 0.86 -8.29
CA VAL A 31 6.70 2.13 -7.64
C VAL A 31 5.34 2.06 -6.94
N VAL A 32 4.35 1.48 -7.61
CA VAL A 32 2.99 1.32 -7.06
C VAL A 32 3.01 0.34 -5.89
N VAL A 33 3.69 -0.79 -6.03
CA VAL A 33 3.81 -1.80 -4.98
C VAL A 33 4.52 -1.24 -3.76
N THR A 34 5.64 -0.54 -3.93
CA THR A 34 6.37 0.08 -2.83
C THR A 34 5.54 1.15 -2.13
N ASN A 35 4.77 1.95 -2.87
CA ASN A 35 3.80 2.87 -2.28
C ASN A 35 2.75 2.14 -1.42
N HIS A 36 2.27 0.96 -1.85
CA HIS A 36 1.36 0.16 -1.03
C HIS A 36 2.03 -0.45 0.21
N VAL A 37 3.30 -0.88 0.11
CA VAL A 37 4.10 -1.30 1.27
C VAL A 37 4.18 -0.15 2.28
N MET A 38 4.40 1.08 1.82
CA MET A 38 4.45 2.24 2.68
C MET A 38 3.12 2.52 3.38
N GLY A 39 2.00 2.44 2.66
CA GLY A 39 0.67 2.59 3.27
C GLY A 39 0.36 1.51 4.33
N LEU A 40 0.80 0.27 4.12
CA LEU A 40 0.66 -0.80 5.12
C LEU A 40 1.53 -0.56 6.35
N TYR A 41 2.75 -0.05 6.16
CA TYR A 41 3.62 0.36 7.26
C TYR A 41 2.96 1.47 8.10
N GLU A 42 2.44 2.51 7.45
CA GLU A 42 1.75 3.62 8.14
C GLU A 42 0.54 3.12 8.92
N LEU A 43 -0.24 2.20 8.34
CA LEU A 43 -1.37 1.57 9.04
C LEU A 43 -0.90 0.85 10.31
N GLY A 44 0.19 0.08 10.24
CA GLY A 44 0.78 -0.57 11.41
C GLY A 44 1.22 0.43 12.47
N ALA A 45 1.86 1.52 12.06
CA ALA A 45 2.32 2.58 12.97
C ALA A 45 1.15 3.31 13.64
N ILE A 46 0.07 3.60 12.91
CA ILE A 46 -1.15 4.21 13.45
C ILE A 46 -1.74 3.36 14.57
N HIS A 47 -1.98 2.06 14.30
CA HIS A 47 -2.52 1.15 15.32
C HIS A 47 -1.61 0.97 16.52
N LEU A 48 -0.29 0.95 16.29
CA LEU A 48 0.69 0.80 17.34
C LEU A 48 0.80 2.06 18.23
N SER A 49 0.58 3.24 17.66
CA SER A 49 0.60 4.53 18.38
C SER A 49 -0.73 4.89 19.06
N ALA A 50 -1.77 4.09 18.87
CA ALA A 50 -3.08 4.32 19.49
C ALA A 50 -3.02 4.25 21.03
N THR A 51 -4.02 4.81 21.71
CA THR A 51 -4.14 4.77 23.17
C THR A 51 -5.50 4.17 23.58
N PRO A 52 -5.56 2.92 24.08
CA PRO A 52 -4.44 1.97 24.19
C PRO A 52 -3.97 1.45 22.81
N PRO A 53 -2.72 0.96 22.68
CA PRO A 53 -2.22 0.37 21.44
C PRO A 53 -3.06 -0.82 20.98
N ASP A 54 -3.38 -0.89 19.68
CA ASP A 54 -4.04 -2.06 19.09
C ASP A 54 -2.99 -3.01 18.49
N LEU A 55 -2.49 -3.92 19.32
CA LEU A 55 -1.45 -4.86 18.92
C LEU A 55 -1.92 -5.89 17.88
N VAL A 56 -3.22 -6.20 17.83
CA VAL A 56 -3.74 -7.19 16.87
C VAL A 56 -3.79 -6.57 15.48
N GLN A 57 -4.32 -5.35 15.36
CA GLN A 57 -4.36 -4.65 14.08
C GLN A 57 -2.96 -4.23 13.61
N ALA A 58 -2.10 -3.78 14.52
CA ALA A 58 -0.71 -3.47 14.19
C ALA A 58 0.05 -4.70 13.67
N ALA A 59 -0.12 -5.86 14.32
CA ALA A 59 0.53 -7.11 13.89
C ALA A 59 0.12 -7.50 12.47
N LEU A 60 -1.17 -7.46 12.15
CA LEU A 60 -1.65 -7.79 10.80
C LEU A 60 -1.01 -6.91 9.72
N ALA A 61 -0.92 -5.60 9.97
CA ALA A 61 -0.30 -4.67 9.03
C ALA A 61 1.21 -4.93 8.89
N ILE A 62 1.93 -5.16 10.00
CA ILE A 62 3.36 -5.48 10.00
C ILE A 62 3.63 -6.80 9.25
N ASP A 63 2.78 -7.81 9.42
CA ASP A 63 2.91 -9.09 8.73
C ASP A 63 2.67 -8.93 7.21
N ALA A 64 1.75 -8.06 6.80
CA ALA A 64 1.53 -7.74 5.38
C ALA A 64 2.75 -7.05 4.76
N VAL A 65 3.34 -6.07 5.47
CA VAL A 65 4.61 -5.45 5.06
C VAL A 65 5.70 -6.50 4.94
N ALA A 66 5.82 -7.40 5.93
CA ALA A 66 6.81 -8.48 5.91
C ALA A 66 6.66 -9.38 4.69
N CYS A 67 5.45 -9.85 4.41
CA CYS A 67 5.17 -10.73 3.27
C CYS A 67 5.62 -10.09 1.95
N LEU A 68 5.39 -8.79 1.78
CA LEU A 68 5.77 -8.07 0.56
C LEU A 68 7.29 -7.82 0.51
N VAL A 69 7.87 -7.28 1.58
CA VAL A 69 9.29 -6.89 1.61
C VAL A 69 10.21 -8.09 1.54
N GLU A 70 9.94 -9.14 2.31
CA GLU A 70 10.74 -10.35 2.34
C GLU A 70 10.47 -11.24 1.12
N GLY A 71 9.21 -11.29 0.66
CA GLY A 71 8.81 -12.12 -0.48
C GLY A 71 9.25 -11.55 -1.84
N LEU A 72 9.28 -10.22 -1.99
CA LEU A 72 9.67 -9.56 -3.24
C LEU A 72 11.18 -9.26 -3.29
N GLY A 73 11.81 -8.95 -2.15
CA GLY A 73 13.23 -8.66 -2.08
C GLY A 73 13.66 -7.59 -3.08
N ASP A 74 14.68 -7.89 -3.89
CA ASP A 74 15.24 -6.95 -4.88
C ASP A 74 14.26 -6.54 -5.98
N ARG A 75 13.10 -7.20 -6.12
CA ARG A 75 12.03 -6.81 -7.07
C ARG A 75 11.28 -5.53 -6.66
N LEU A 76 11.54 -5.01 -5.46
CA LEU A 76 11.04 -3.70 -5.03
C LEU A 76 11.86 -2.53 -5.62
N GLY A 77 12.92 -2.83 -6.38
CA GLY A 77 13.76 -1.83 -7.01
C GLY A 77 14.58 -1.03 -6.00
N ASP A 78 14.79 0.25 -6.28
CA ASP A 78 15.69 1.12 -5.52
C ASP A 78 15.31 1.26 -4.04
N GLU A 79 14.04 1.10 -3.69
CA GLU A 79 13.56 1.22 -2.32
C GLU A 79 13.64 -0.07 -1.50
N ALA A 80 14.07 -1.19 -2.08
CA ALA A 80 14.10 -2.49 -1.40
C ALA A 80 14.85 -2.46 -0.05
N THR A 81 15.99 -1.76 0.00
CA THR A 81 16.78 -1.62 1.24
C THR A 81 16.05 -0.74 2.26
N THR A 82 15.51 0.39 1.83
CA THR A 82 14.73 1.30 2.68
C THR A 82 13.53 0.58 3.29
N MET A 83 12.81 -0.24 2.50
CA MET A 83 11.66 -1.01 2.99
C MET A 83 12.04 -2.10 3.98
N ARG A 84 13.19 -2.77 3.78
CA ARG A 84 13.74 -3.73 4.75
C ARG A 84 14.08 -3.06 6.09
N ASP A 85 14.70 -1.90 6.04
CA ASP A 85 15.05 -1.14 7.24
C ASP A 85 13.80 -0.63 7.97
N ALA A 86 12.80 -0.13 7.23
CA ALA A 86 11.50 0.27 7.78
C ALA A 86 10.79 -0.90 8.49
N LEU A 87 10.76 -2.07 7.86
CA LEU A 87 10.19 -3.29 8.46
C LEU A 87 10.89 -3.69 9.76
N ALA A 88 12.23 -3.62 9.80
CA ALA A 88 13.00 -3.90 11.02
C ALA A 88 12.65 -2.91 12.15
N ASN A 89 12.55 -1.63 11.82
CA ASN A 89 12.24 -0.57 12.79
C ASN A 89 10.84 -0.74 13.40
N ILE A 90 9.81 -0.99 12.59
CA ILE A 90 8.44 -1.14 13.10
C ILE A 90 8.25 -2.43 13.92
N ARG A 91 8.93 -3.52 13.56
CA ARG A 91 8.96 -4.75 14.37
C ARG A 91 9.58 -4.52 15.73
N LEU A 92 10.67 -3.74 15.79
CA LEU A 92 11.30 -3.37 17.06
C LEU A 92 10.35 -2.53 17.93
N ALA A 93 9.71 -1.51 17.35
CA ALA A 93 8.71 -0.69 18.04
C ALA A 93 7.55 -1.53 18.58
N PHE A 94 7.06 -2.50 17.79
CA PHE A 94 6.00 -3.41 18.20
C PHE A 94 6.37 -4.21 19.45
N VAL A 95 7.56 -4.82 19.48
CA VAL A 95 8.03 -5.59 20.63
C VAL A 95 8.23 -4.71 21.85
N GLN A 96 8.77 -3.50 21.69
CA GLN A 96 8.96 -2.55 22.79
C GLN A 96 7.61 -2.18 23.43
N ILE A 97 6.61 -1.84 22.64
CA ILE A 97 5.29 -1.44 23.13
C ILE A 97 4.54 -2.62 23.74
N LYS A 98 4.60 -3.80 23.10
CA LYS A 98 4.01 -5.03 23.63
C LYS A 98 4.56 -5.40 25.01
N ASN A 99 5.83 -5.11 25.28
CA ASN A 99 6.47 -5.41 26.56
C ASN A 99 6.27 -4.30 27.61
N ALA A 100 5.81 -3.11 27.20
CA ALA A 100 5.58 -1.96 28.08
C ALA A 100 4.15 -1.90 28.64
N GLY A 101 3.19 -2.57 27.98
CA GLY A 101 1.81 -2.75 28.45
C GLY A 101 1.63 -4.03 29.26
#